data_AF-A0A3D4DWA0-F1
#
_entry.id   AF-A0A3D4DWA0-F1
#
_cell.length_a   1.000
_cell.length_b   1.000
_cell.length_c   1.000
_cell.angle_alpha   90.00
_cell.angle_beta   90.00
_cell.angle_gamma   90.00
#
_symmetry.space_group_name_H-M   'P 1'
#
loop_
_entity.id
_entity.type
_entity.pdbx_description
1 polymer ?
#
loop_
_entity_poly.entity_id
_entity_poly.type
_entity_poly.pdbx_seq_one_letter_code
_entity_poly.pdbx_strand_id
1 'polypeptide(L)'
;MWNSVICSPVWVRRCTSGPGRPAARPTFRFRTREVEMRNQFLQSLRLSRIGRGGRAASSGDPIAYAPAPPSDGLIADWRFAEGSGMTVADETGTYEIDLTSAPTPNVSWESHGVTTASGAVETPSMTGVRTIVQLYRVPTDQTNKFLQAGPVAGNQGPYGRSVVSAEGNWLGQGFGVFPVFSRTDGQYAWPMTSGGWRLYIRELVADTDGIITFGSRTGSTSNRYTEMKMAWGAVYDRVLSDAERAEIYSFARGLSAGRGIYIDAADCPTQVDYLLLMGQSNADGRGYITDLSEGDQARSYSETKISLSTVGIGNKTFDSLVLGSNHSNADSTRFGAEIPIANAREDTTGSRPLYIRKSAKGGTYLAPSTDANVSAGSTWSTEEAVGATASFWLAVAGHYYVMADALDNGIGLDIRGLIWFQGEEDAQHTSTANVWEAQMNALISELDAHLGISDYPIQLARIYESSADDATAYATVRAAQAAVVTGLGARATLIDTDSMAHGDYVHLDADGLVDLANDVADQIW
;
A
#
# COMPACT_ATOMS: atom_id res chain seq x y z
N MET A 1 41.84 55.60 28.75
CA MET A 1 43.04 55.82 27.90
C MET A 1 42.56 55.92 26.46
N TRP A 2 42.97 56.96 25.72
CA TRP A 2 43.02 57.13 24.24
C TRP A 2 41.94 56.48 23.34
N ASN A 3 41.30 57.10 22.34
CA ASN A 3 41.01 58.49 21.88
C ASN A 3 40.06 58.28 20.65
N SER A 4 38.89 58.92 20.42
CA SER A 4 38.54 60.35 20.24
C SER A 4 39.05 60.95 18.89
N VAL A 5 38.27 61.53 17.95
CA VAL A 5 36.85 61.96 17.80
C VAL A 5 36.49 61.96 16.27
N ILE A 6 35.34 62.55 15.83
CA ILE A 6 35.07 63.36 14.58
C ILE A 6 34.03 62.76 13.61
N CYS A 7 33.01 63.46 13.03
CA CYS A 7 32.20 64.66 13.35
C CYS A 7 30.98 64.72 12.38
N SER A 8 29.91 65.45 12.74
CA SER A 8 28.80 65.88 11.82
C SER A 8 29.16 67.20 11.08
N PRO A 9 28.38 67.72 10.09
CA PRO A 9 27.12 68.45 10.40
C PRO A 9 25.97 68.50 9.34
N VAL A 10 24.76 68.69 9.88
CA VAL A 10 23.57 69.46 9.43
C VAL A 10 23.63 70.27 8.11
N TRP A 11 22.56 70.19 7.30
CA TRP A 11 21.86 71.35 6.68
C TRP A 11 20.35 71.07 6.49
N VAL A 12 19.56 72.12 6.23
CA VAL A 12 18.09 72.18 6.46
C VAL A 12 17.30 72.53 5.18
N ARG A 13 16.01 72.12 5.14
CA ARG A 13 14.78 72.78 4.56
C ARG A 13 13.96 72.06 3.45
N ARG A 14 12.72 71.69 3.85
CA ARG A 14 11.39 71.77 3.18
C ARG A 14 11.14 71.24 1.74
N CYS A 15 10.27 70.23 1.71
CA CYS A 15 9.01 70.10 0.94
C CYS A 15 8.95 70.33 -0.58
N THR A 16 8.58 69.26 -1.32
CA THR A 16 7.43 69.25 -2.25
C THR A 16 6.89 67.82 -2.45
N SER A 17 5.66 67.70 -2.94
CA SER A 17 4.84 66.48 -3.06
C SER A 17 4.86 65.85 -4.46
N GLY A 18 4.75 64.52 -4.57
CA GLY A 18 4.41 63.82 -5.82
C GLY A 18 4.81 62.33 -5.82
N PRO A 19 3.93 61.38 -6.21
CA PRO A 19 4.21 59.95 -6.05
C PRO A 19 4.97 59.34 -7.25
N GLY A 20 6.06 58.62 -6.95
CA GLY A 20 6.80 57.77 -7.88
C GLY A 20 6.77 56.30 -7.43
N ARG A 21 6.56 55.37 -8.37
CA ARG A 21 6.39 53.93 -8.12
C ARG A 21 7.61 53.30 -7.39
N PRO A 22 7.41 52.41 -6.40
CA PRO A 22 8.51 51.59 -5.89
C PRO A 22 8.86 50.46 -6.87
N ALA A 23 10.15 50.16 -6.98
CA ALA A 23 10.64 49.04 -7.80
C ALA A 23 10.29 47.69 -7.16
N ALA A 24 9.94 46.70 -7.98
CA ALA A 24 9.68 45.34 -7.52
C ALA A 24 10.97 44.66 -7.05
N ARG A 25 10.94 44.07 -5.84
CA ARG A 25 11.89 43.02 -5.44
C ARG A 25 11.29 41.66 -5.78
N PRO A 26 12.09 40.67 -6.22
CA PRO A 26 11.60 39.33 -6.50
C PRO A 26 11.41 38.56 -5.18
N THR A 27 10.27 37.89 -5.03
CA THR A 27 10.07 36.84 -4.02
C THR A 27 9.63 35.54 -4.69
N PHE A 28 10.22 34.44 -4.22
CA PHE A 28 10.19 33.14 -4.87
C PHE A 28 8.79 32.50 -4.85
N ARG A 29 8.40 31.87 -5.96
CA ARG A 29 7.31 30.88 -5.99
C ARG A 29 7.88 29.46 -5.88
N PHE A 30 7.84 28.89 -4.68
CA PHE A 30 7.85 27.45 -4.45
C PHE A 30 6.59 27.13 -3.63
N ARG A 31 5.57 26.53 -4.26
CA ARG A 31 4.35 25.85 -3.73
C ARG A 31 3.20 25.89 -4.75
N THR A 32 3.39 25.26 -5.92
CA THR A 32 2.27 25.03 -6.87
C THR A 32 2.26 23.61 -7.43
N ARG A 33 3.43 23.07 -7.85
CA ARG A 33 3.53 21.70 -8.41
C ARG A 33 3.00 20.59 -7.50
N GLU A 34 3.17 20.72 -6.20
CA GLU A 34 2.75 19.71 -5.21
C GLU A 34 1.21 19.65 -5.07
N VAL A 35 0.54 20.79 -5.17
CA VAL A 35 -0.94 20.89 -5.16
C VAL A 35 -1.54 20.48 -6.51
N GLU A 36 -0.85 20.75 -7.62
CA GLU A 36 -1.26 20.27 -8.95
C GLU A 36 -1.17 18.74 -9.06
N MET A 37 -0.07 18.12 -8.59
CA MET A 37 0.03 16.65 -8.57
C MET A 37 -1.02 16.01 -7.66
N ARG A 38 -1.27 16.56 -6.46
CA ARG A 38 -2.31 16.04 -5.55
C ARG A 38 -3.72 16.13 -6.14
N ASN A 39 -4.03 17.18 -6.89
CA ASN A 39 -5.32 17.33 -7.56
C ASN A 39 -5.47 16.45 -8.82
N GLN A 40 -4.38 16.20 -9.56
CA GLN A 40 -4.39 15.23 -10.67
C GLN A 40 -4.58 13.79 -10.15
N PHE A 41 -3.91 13.44 -9.04
CA PHE A 41 -4.07 12.15 -8.36
C PHE A 41 -5.51 11.92 -7.82
N LEU A 42 -6.15 12.95 -7.28
CA LEU A 42 -7.57 12.85 -6.86
C LEU A 42 -8.56 12.78 -8.04
N GLN A 43 -8.15 13.16 -9.25
CA GLN A 43 -8.95 12.97 -10.47
C GLN A 43 -8.77 11.58 -11.09
N SER A 44 -7.57 10.99 -11.05
CA SER A 44 -7.36 9.61 -11.48
C SER A 44 -8.14 8.62 -10.60
N LEU A 45 -8.14 8.85 -9.29
CA LEU A 45 -8.99 8.18 -8.28
C LEU A 45 -10.50 8.35 -8.49
N ARG A 46 -10.96 9.21 -9.42
CA ARG A 46 -12.37 9.32 -9.82
C ARG A 46 -12.67 8.60 -11.13
N LEU A 47 -11.70 8.44 -12.03
CA LEU A 47 -11.89 7.74 -13.30
C LEU A 47 -11.80 6.22 -13.14
N SER A 48 -10.99 5.71 -12.20
CA SER A 48 -11.01 4.29 -11.80
C SER A 48 -12.38 3.84 -11.23
N ARG A 49 -13.24 4.78 -10.81
CA ARG A 49 -14.59 4.49 -10.28
C ARG A 49 -15.59 4.10 -11.35
N ILE A 50 -15.31 4.31 -12.64
CA ILE A 50 -16.24 3.94 -13.73
C ILE A 50 -16.49 2.42 -13.78
N GLY A 51 -15.59 1.60 -13.21
CA GLY A 51 -15.79 0.16 -13.00
C GLY A 51 -16.29 -0.26 -11.60
N ARG A 52 -16.43 0.65 -10.62
CA ARG A 52 -16.80 0.32 -9.21
C ARG A 52 -18.28 0.49 -8.89
N GLY A 53 -19.15 0.44 -9.90
CA GLY A 53 -20.60 0.54 -9.77
C GLY A 53 -21.26 -0.75 -9.26
N GLY A 54 -20.85 -1.30 -8.12
CA GLY A 54 -21.48 -2.50 -7.56
C GLY A 54 -20.99 -2.89 -6.16
N ARG A 55 -21.95 -3.11 -5.24
CA ARG A 55 -21.77 -4.11 -4.18
C ARG A 55 -21.25 -5.39 -4.81
N ALA A 56 -20.37 -6.12 -4.10
CA ALA A 56 -19.81 -7.41 -4.53
C ALA A 56 -20.85 -8.21 -5.33
N ALA A 57 -20.63 -8.34 -6.63
CA ALA A 57 -21.65 -8.84 -7.54
C ALA A 57 -22.06 -10.24 -7.07
N SER A 58 -23.37 -10.44 -6.89
CA SER A 58 -23.92 -11.77 -6.65
C SER A 58 -23.44 -12.68 -7.77
N SER A 59 -22.81 -13.80 -7.41
CA SER A 59 -22.25 -14.80 -8.33
C SER A 59 -23.19 -15.09 -9.52
N GLY A 60 -22.86 -14.58 -10.71
CA GLY A 60 -23.75 -14.72 -11.87
C GLY A 60 -23.27 -14.02 -13.14
N ASP A 61 -22.92 -12.72 -13.06
CA ASP A 61 -22.53 -11.97 -14.26
C ASP A 61 -21.05 -12.18 -14.62
N PRO A 62 -20.73 -12.53 -15.89
CA PRO A 62 -19.35 -12.63 -16.34
C PRO A 62 -18.71 -11.23 -16.37
N ILE A 63 -17.56 -11.09 -15.72
CA ILE A 63 -16.78 -9.84 -15.72
C ILE A 63 -16.37 -9.53 -17.16
N ALA A 64 -16.83 -8.39 -17.68
CA ALA A 64 -16.50 -7.92 -19.02
C ALA A 64 -15.08 -7.36 -19.04
N TYR A 65 -14.10 -8.23 -19.28
CA TYR A 65 -12.71 -7.83 -19.51
C TYR A 65 -12.56 -7.01 -20.80
N ALA A 66 -11.57 -6.13 -20.84
CA ALA A 66 -11.18 -5.46 -22.07
C ALA A 66 -10.74 -6.51 -23.11
N PRO A 67 -11.26 -6.47 -24.37
CA PRO A 67 -11.01 -7.51 -25.36
C PRO A 67 -9.61 -7.43 -26.01
N ALA A 68 -8.94 -6.29 -25.86
CA ALA A 68 -7.62 -5.98 -26.39
C ALA A 68 -6.96 -4.92 -25.49
N PRO A 69 -5.63 -4.77 -25.50
CA PRO A 69 -4.98 -3.63 -24.87
C PRO A 69 -5.23 -2.36 -25.71
N PRO A 70 -5.00 -1.15 -25.16
CA PRO A 70 -5.00 0.08 -25.94
C PRO A 70 -4.08 -0.05 -27.15
N SER A 71 -4.57 0.30 -28.34
CA SER A 71 -3.84 0.15 -29.61
C SER A 71 -3.07 1.40 -30.03
N ASP A 72 -3.47 2.58 -29.55
CA ASP A 72 -2.78 3.83 -29.84
C ASP A 72 -1.37 3.82 -29.25
N GLY A 73 -0.36 4.09 -30.08
CA GLY A 73 1.05 4.03 -29.69
C GLY A 73 1.61 2.63 -29.35
N LEU A 74 0.87 1.54 -29.60
CA LEU A 74 1.33 0.17 -29.32
C LEU A 74 2.45 -0.24 -30.29
N ILE A 75 3.62 -0.56 -29.76
CA ILE A 75 4.82 -0.99 -30.51
C ILE A 75 4.87 -2.53 -30.63
N ALA A 76 4.54 -3.25 -29.56
CA ALA A 76 4.59 -4.71 -29.50
C ALA A 76 3.65 -5.27 -28.41
N ASP A 77 3.10 -6.46 -28.63
CA ASP A 77 2.25 -7.22 -27.69
C ASP A 77 2.60 -8.72 -27.75
N TRP A 78 3.20 -9.25 -26.68
CA TRP A 78 3.64 -10.64 -26.57
C TRP A 78 2.79 -11.40 -25.56
N ARG A 79 1.99 -12.35 -26.05
CA ARG A 79 1.11 -13.18 -25.22
C ARG A 79 1.74 -14.55 -25.03
N PHE A 80 2.34 -14.76 -23.87
CA PHE A 80 2.96 -16.03 -23.51
C PHE A 80 1.92 -17.15 -23.22
N ALA A 81 0.66 -17.02 -23.63
CA ALA A 81 -0.40 -18.00 -23.38
C ALA A 81 -0.40 -19.17 -24.37
N GLU A 82 0.17 -18.98 -25.56
CA GLU A 82 0.18 -19.95 -26.66
C GLU A 82 1.63 -20.33 -26.95
N GLY A 83 2.02 -21.60 -26.77
CA GLY A 83 3.42 -21.93 -26.93
C GLY A 83 3.84 -23.39 -26.90
N SER A 84 4.68 -23.72 -27.88
CA SER A 84 5.74 -24.72 -27.80
C SER A 84 6.87 -24.26 -28.74
N GLY A 85 8.10 -24.70 -28.51
CA GLY A 85 9.26 -24.22 -29.28
C GLY A 85 9.86 -22.93 -28.70
N MET A 86 10.59 -22.18 -29.54
CA MET A 86 11.55 -21.17 -29.10
C MET A 86 11.19 -19.73 -29.47
N THR A 87 10.02 -19.48 -30.05
CA THR A 87 9.59 -18.13 -30.47
C THR A 87 8.28 -17.73 -29.80
N VAL A 88 8.14 -16.45 -29.48
CA VAL A 88 6.87 -15.84 -29.05
C VAL A 88 6.48 -14.81 -30.10
N ALA A 89 5.29 -14.98 -30.68
CA ALA A 89 4.75 -14.04 -31.65
C ALA A 89 4.50 -12.68 -30.99
N ASP A 90 4.69 -11.63 -31.79
CA ASP A 90 4.20 -10.29 -31.50
C ASP A 90 2.88 -10.10 -32.26
N GLU A 91 1.82 -9.75 -31.56
CA GLU A 91 0.47 -9.54 -32.12
C GLU A 91 0.42 -8.33 -33.06
N THR A 92 1.40 -7.41 -32.99
CA THR A 92 1.58 -6.34 -33.99
C THR A 92 2.36 -6.79 -35.23
N GLY A 93 3.00 -7.96 -35.17
CA GLY A 93 3.70 -8.61 -36.28
C GLY A 93 5.11 -8.09 -36.59
N THR A 94 5.75 -7.32 -35.69
CA THR A 94 7.03 -6.65 -35.97
C THR A 94 8.20 -7.17 -35.13
N TYR A 95 7.96 -7.48 -33.85
CA TYR A 95 9.01 -7.69 -32.85
C TYR A 95 8.93 -9.06 -32.16
N GLU A 96 8.85 -10.15 -32.94
CA GLU A 96 8.88 -11.51 -32.41
C GLU A 96 10.08 -11.77 -31.47
N ILE A 97 9.85 -12.47 -30.36
CA ILE A 97 10.90 -12.82 -29.39
C ILE A 97 11.44 -14.21 -29.70
N ASP A 98 12.76 -14.33 -29.93
CA ASP A 98 13.47 -15.61 -29.87
C ASP A 98 13.93 -15.86 -28.42
N LEU A 99 13.32 -16.86 -27.78
CA LEU A 99 13.59 -17.31 -26.41
C LEU A 99 14.99 -17.92 -26.22
N THR A 100 15.80 -18.04 -27.27
CA THR A 100 17.23 -18.39 -27.19
C THR A 100 18.17 -17.18 -27.13
N SER A 101 17.68 -15.96 -27.38
CA SER A 101 18.52 -14.75 -27.51
C SER A 101 19.31 -14.41 -26.25
N ALA A 102 18.69 -14.57 -25.08
CA ALA A 102 19.29 -14.18 -23.81
C ALA A 102 20.49 -15.06 -23.45
N PRO A 103 21.59 -14.52 -22.88
CA PRO A 103 22.71 -15.35 -22.42
C PRO A 103 22.24 -16.37 -21.37
N THR A 104 22.27 -17.68 -21.65
CA THR A 104 21.64 -18.70 -20.78
C THR A 104 20.15 -18.39 -20.52
N PRO A 105 19.25 -18.60 -21.50
CA PRO A 105 17.86 -18.16 -21.39
C PRO A 105 17.07 -18.94 -20.33
N ASN A 106 17.31 -20.26 -20.24
CA ASN A 106 16.64 -21.20 -19.34
C ASN A 106 15.10 -21.02 -19.30
N VAL A 107 14.49 -20.83 -20.47
CA VAL A 107 13.04 -20.64 -20.62
C VAL A 107 12.33 -21.98 -20.85
N SER A 108 11.18 -22.18 -20.21
CA SER A 108 10.26 -23.29 -20.44
C SER A 108 8.81 -22.80 -20.45
N TRP A 109 7.98 -23.40 -21.31
CA TRP A 109 6.54 -23.15 -21.34
C TRP A 109 5.82 -23.90 -20.21
N GLU A 110 4.84 -23.25 -19.60
CA GLU A 110 3.93 -23.75 -18.57
C GLU A 110 2.47 -23.33 -18.89
N SER A 111 1.49 -23.92 -18.21
CA SER A 111 0.06 -23.52 -18.27
C SER A 111 -0.20 -22.04 -17.99
N HIS A 112 0.71 -21.39 -17.25
CA HIS A 112 0.60 -19.99 -16.85
C HIS A 112 1.39 -19.05 -17.78
N GLY A 113 2.28 -19.57 -18.61
CA GLY A 113 3.00 -18.79 -19.60
C GLY A 113 4.41 -19.31 -19.85
N VAL A 114 5.41 -18.43 -19.82
CA VAL A 114 6.81 -18.85 -19.77
C VAL A 114 7.38 -18.70 -18.36
N THR A 115 8.20 -19.66 -17.97
CA THR A 115 9.03 -19.62 -16.75
C THR A 115 10.50 -19.59 -17.15
N THR A 116 11.28 -18.78 -16.44
CA THR A 116 12.75 -18.75 -16.55
C THR A 116 13.38 -19.28 -15.26
N ALA A 117 14.35 -20.18 -15.37
CA ALA A 117 15.03 -20.79 -14.20
C ALA A 117 16.47 -20.27 -14.08
N SER A 118 16.69 -19.24 -13.25
CA SER A 118 17.92 -18.41 -13.30
C SER A 118 18.24 -17.89 -14.71
N GLY A 119 17.17 -17.61 -15.46
CA GLY A 119 17.16 -17.29 -16.88
C GLY A 119 16.79 -15.83 -17.15
N ALA A 120 16.42 -15.57 -18.40
CA ALA A 120 15.93 -14.27 -18.86
C ALA A 120 15.19 -14.40 -20.19
N VAL A 121 14.32 -13.43 -20.49
CA VAL A 121 13.75 -13.23 -21.83
C VAL A 121 14.30 -11.91 -22.36
N GLU A 122 14.85 -11.90 -23.58
CA GLU A 122 15.34 -10.68 -24.25
C GLU A 122 14.56 -10.44 -25.54
N THR A 123 14.09 -9.20 -25.73
CA THR A 123 13.37 -8.78 -26.94
C THR A 123 14.36 -8.55 -28.10
N PRO A 124 13.88 -8.51 -29.36
CA PRO A 124 14.60 -7.80 -30.40
C PRO A 124 14.78 -6.31 -30.02
N SER A 125 15.67 -5.60 -30.73
CA SER A 125 15.82 -4.15 -30.57
C SER A 125 14.61 -3.43 -31.16
N MET A 126 13.94 -2.62 -30.35
CA MET A 126 12.81 -1.77 -30.76
C MET A 126 13.23 -0.30 -30.87
N THR A 127 12.45 0.48 -31.61
CA THR A 127 12.61 1.94 -31.73
C THR A 127 11.47 2.66 -31.00
N GLY A 128 11.79 3.78 -30.34
CA GLY A 128 10.81 4.64 -29.69
C GLY A 128 10.19 4.10 -28.41
N VAL A 129 10.82 3.13 -27.73
CA VAL A 129 10.28 2.55 -26.48
C VAL A 129 10.09 3.63 -25.43
N ARG A 130 8.87 3.79 -24.92
CA ARG A 130 8.53 4.77 -23.89
C ARG A 130 7.81 4.16 -22.69
N THR A 131 6.83 3.29 -22.90
CA THR A 131 6.18 2.54 -21.81
C THR A 131 6.36 1.06 -22.01
N ILE A 132 6.65 0.35 -20.92
CA ILE A 132 6.91 -1.09 -20.91
C ILE A 132 6.00 -1.72 -19.88
N VAL A 133 5.26 -2.75 -20.30
CA VAL A 133 4.25 -3.45 -19.52
C VAL A 133 4.68 -4.90 -19.39
N GLN A 134 4.55 -5.47 -18.18
CA GLN A 134 4.76 -6.89 -17.94
C GLN A 134 3.78 -7.44 -16.91
N LEU A 135 3.17 -8.59 -17.22
CA LEU A 135 2.42 -9.43 -16.31
C LEU A 135 3.31 -10.59 -15.88
N TYR A 136 3.70 -10.60 -14.61
CA TYR A 136 4.79 -11.43 -14.12
C TYR A 136 4.55 -11.97 -12.70
N ARG A 137 5.37 -12.95 -12.33
CA ARG A 137 5.54 -13.45 -10.96
C ARG A 137 7.02 -13.69 -10.68
N VAL A 138 7.46 -13.31 -9.48
CA VAL A 138 8.81 -13.57 -8.96
C VAL A 138 8.74 -14.14 -7.54
N PRO A 139 9.74 -14.93 -7.11
CA PRO A 139 9.88 -15.36 -5.72
C PRO A 139 9.94 -14.19 -4.75
N THR A 140 9.24 -14.35 -3.65
CA THR A 140 9.21 -13.42 -2.53
C THR A 140 10.64 -13.10 -2.05
N ASP A 141 10.93 -11.81 -1.85
CA ASP A 141 12.15 -11.29 -1.24
C ASP A 141 13.49 -11.54 -1.97
N GLN A 142 13.48 -11.86 -3.26
CA GLN A 142 14.73 -11.85 -4.05
C GLN A 142 15.15 -10.43 -4.47
N THR A 143 15.80 -9.73 -3.54
CA THR A 143 16.10 -8.29 -3.64
C THR A 143 17.36 -7.90 -4.42
N ASN A 144 18.19 -8.86 -4.84
CA ASN A 144 19.45 -8.59 -5.56
C ASN A 144 19.35 -8.87 -7.08
N LYS A 145 18.16 -8.68 -7.65
CA LYS A 145 17.80 -9.18 -8.99
C LYS A 145 17.21 -8.06 -9.85
N PHE A 146 17.51 -8.04 -11.15
CA PHE A 146 16.80 -7.16 -12.09
C PHE A 146 15.46 -7.80 -12.46
N LEU A 147 14.37 -7.06 -12.25
CA LEU A 147 13.06 -7.45 -12.76
C LEU A 147 12.98 -7.20 -14.26
N GLN A 148 13.50 -6.05 -14.67
CA GLN A 148 13.59 -5.65 -16.06
C GLN A 148 14.81 -4.74 -16.24
N ALA A 149 15.46 -4.82 -17.41
CA ALA A 149 16.49 -3.88 -17.84
C ALA A 149 16.22 -3.39 -19.28
N GLY A 150 16.90 -2.32 -19.68
CA GLY A 150 16.77 -1.72 -21.01
C GLY A 150 15.77 -0.56 -21.05
N PRO A 151 15.45 -0.02 -22.25
CA PRO A 151 15.89 -0.48 -23.58
C PRO A 151 17.39 -0.23 -23.88
N VAL A 152 18.05 0.68 -23.16
CA VAL A 152 19.50 0.94 -23.31
C VAL A 152 20.37 -0.11 -22.62
N ALA A 153 21.45 -0.51 -23.28
CA ALA A 153 22.45 -1.44 -22.74
C ALA A 153 23.13 -0.85 -21.48
N GLY A 154 22.79 -1.36 -20.30
CA GLY A 154 23.23 -0.74 -19.06
C GLY A 154 22.83 -1.49 -17.79
N ASN A 155 22.83 -0.75 -16.68
CA ASN A 155 22.43 -1.18 -15.35
C ASN A 155 21.10 -0.48 -14.95
N GLN A 156 20.23 -0.23 -15.94
CA GLN A 156 19.07 0.65 -15.83
C GLN A 156 17.77 -0.15 -15.91
N GLY A 157 16.92 0.03 -14.90
CA GLY A 157 15.65 -0.66 -14.72
C GLY A 157 15.42 -1.05 -13.26
N PRO A 158 14.21 -1.56 -12.91
CA PRO A 158 13.87 -1.98 -11.56
C PRO A 158 14.77 -3.12 -11.06
N TYR A 159 15.41 -2.89 -9.91
CA TYR A 159 16.35 -3.80 -9.27
C TYR A 159 15.91 -4.12 -7.85
N GLY A 160 15.43 -5.35 -7.65
CA GLY A 160 14.90 -5.84 -6.38
C GLY A 160 13.77 -4.96 -5.87
N ARG A 161 13.98 -4.34 -4.70
CA ARG A 161 13.06 -3.36 -4.11
C ARG A 161 13.42 -1.91 -4.49
N SER A 162 13.90 -1.70 -5.71
CA SER A 162 14.25 -0.38 -6.23
C SER A 162 13.58 -0.14 -7.57
N VAL A 163 12.93 1.01 -7.72
CA VAL A 163 12.51 1.56 -9.00
C VAL A 163 13.40 2.73 -9.40
N VAL A 164 13.36 3.13 -10.68
CA VAL A 164 14.03 4.35 -11.13
C VAL A 164 13.11 5.54 -10.82
N SER A 165 13.41 6.33 -9.78
CA SER A 165 12.48 7.35 -9.26
C SER A 165 12.21 8.54 -10.19
N ALA A 166 12.95 8.68 -11.28
CA ALA A 166 12.66 9.67 -12.32
C ALA A 166 11.58 9.20 -13.32
N GLU A 167 11.26 7.90 -13.34
CA GLU A 167 10.34 7.26 -14.28
C GLU A 167 8.93 7.11 -13.66
N GLY A 168 7.90 6.98 -14.51
CA GLY A 168 6.59 6.54 -14.07
C GLY A 168 6.64 5.06 -13.72
N ASN A 169 6.14 4.69 -12.53
CA ASN A 169 6.18 3.32 -12.04
C ASN A 169 4.80 2.98 -11.45
N TRP A 170 4.11 2.00 -12.04
CA TRP A 170 2.75 1.61 -11.63
C TRP A 170 2.63 0.10 -11.46
N LEU A 171 1.81 -0.32 -10.51
CA LEU A 171 1.52 -1.71 -10.21
C LEU A 171 0.02 -1.98 -10.36
N GLY A 172 -0.33 -3.09 -11.00
CA GLY A 172 -1.70 -3.61 -10.99
C GLY A 172 -1.78 -4.86 -10.12
N GLN A 173 -2.51 -4.78 -9.00
CA GLN A 173 -2.72 -5.88 -8.07
C GLN A 173 -3.96 -5.64 -7.16
N GLY A 174 -4.73 -6.69 -6.88
CA GLY A 174 -5.81 -6.71 -5.90
C GLY A 174 -7.06 -5.95 -6.34
N PHE A 175 -6.96 -4.63 -6.55
CA PHE A 175 -8.11 -3.73 -6.65
C PHE A 175 -8.01 -2.66 -7.77
N GLY A 176 -7.04 -2.80 -8.68
CA GLY A 176 -6.77 -1.84 -9.75
C GLY A 176 -5.27 -1.57 -9.96
N VAL A 177 -4.97 -0.43 -10.59
CA VAL A 177 -3.62 0.08 -10.81
C VAL A 177 -3.35 1.31 -9.95
N PHE A 178 -2.17 1.36 -9.33
CA PHE A 178 -1.70 2.45 -8.46
C PHE A 178 -0.20 2.70 -8.65
N PRO A 179 0.33 3.88 -8.26
CA PRO A 179 1.77 4.14 -8.28
C PRO A 179 2.54 3.11 -7.44
N VAL A 180 3.73 2.70 -7.89
CA VAL A 180 4.60 1.83 -7.09
C VAL A 180 5.04 2.57 -5.84
N PHE A 181 4.52 2.10 -4.71
CA PHE A 181 4.98 2.50 -3.39
C PHE A 181 6.51 2.44 -3.29
N SER A 182 7.17 3.54 -2.97
CA SER A 182 8.63 3.64 -2.79
C SER A 182 9.05 4.95 -2.12
N ARG A 183 10.32 5.05 -1.69
CA ARG A 183 10.96 6.32 -1.31
C ARG A 183 11.12 7.25 -2.51
N THR A 184 11.38 8.53 -2.24
CA THR A 184 11.78 9.54 -3.24
C THR A 184 13.08 9.19 -4.00
N ASP A 185 13.96 8.37 -3.41
CA ASP A 185 15.17 7.81 -4.06
C ASP A 185 14.91 6.47 -4.78
N GLY A 186 13.63 6.05 -4.88
CA GLY A 186 13.17 4.83 -5.55
C GLY A 186 13.36 3.54 -4.76
N GLN A 187 13.97 3.60 -3.57
CA GLN A 187 14.21 2.42 -2.72
C GLN A 187 12.96 1.98 -1.95
N TYR A 188 13.00 0.75 -1.41
CA TYR A 188 11.91 0.10 -0.67
C TYR A 188 10.59 -0.04 -1.46
N ALA A 189 10.70 -0.27 -2.77
CA ALA A 189 9.63 -0.76 -3.61
C ALA A 189 9.30 -2.23 -3.29
N TRP A 190 8.83 -2.50 -2.06
CA TRP A 190 8.47 -3.83 -1.57
C TRP A 190 7.53 -4.62 -2.51
N PRO A 191 6.49 -4.01 -3.13
CA PRO A 191 5.57 -4.75 -4.00
C PRO A 191 6.27 -5.43 -5.18
N MET A 192 7.39 -4.88 -5.67
CA MET A 192 8.15 -5.45 -6.78
C MET A 192 8.72 -6.86 -6.50
N THR A 193 8.76 -7.25 -5.22
CA THR A 193 9.32 -8.54 -4.76
C THR A 193 8.41 -9.27 -3.76
N SER A 194 7.11 -8.96 -3.70
CA SER A 194 6.24 -9.52 -2.65
C SER A 194 5.67 -10.93 -2.93
N GLY A 195 6.17 -11.64 -3.95
CA GLY A 195 5.66 -12.95 -4.40
C GLY A 195 4.75 -12.82 -5.62
N GLY A 196 3.79 -13.73 -5.80
CA GLY A 196 2.51 -13.59 -6.54
C GLY A 196 2.53 -13.07 -7.99
N TRP A 197 1.40 -13.26 -8.68
CA TRP A 197 1.17 -12.62 -9.98
C TRP A 197 0.78 -11.14 -9.82
N ARG A 198 1.30 -10.29 -10.72
CA ARG A 198 0.96 -8.86 -10.79
C ARG A 198 1.33 -8.24 -12.14
N LEU A 199 0.69 -7.11 -12.43
CA LEU A 199 1.05 -6.24 -13.54
C LEU A 199 2.05 -5.18 -13.06
N TYR A 200 3.04 -4.83 -13.87
CA TYR A 200 3.87 -3.64 -13.69
C TYR A 200 3.99 -2.86 -15.00
N ILE A 201 3.88 -1.54 -14.88
CA ILE A 201 3.99 -0.58 -15.98
C ILE A 201 5.10 0.41 -15.64
N ARG A 202 6.09 0.51 -16.53
CA ARG A 202 7.26 1.39 -16.42
C ARG A 202 7.24 2.40 -17.56
N GLU A 203 7.24 3.68 -17.23
CA GLU A 203 7.18 4.79 -18.19
C GLU A 203 8.47 5.58 -18.13
N LEU A 204 9.31 5.47 -19.16
CA LEU A 204 10.64 6.07 -19.22
C LEU A 204 10.56 7.61 -19.17
N VAL A 205 11.68 8.27 -18.88
CA VAL A 205 11.77 9.75 -18.91
C VAL A 205 11.69 10.29 -20.34
N ALA A 206 12.30 9.57 -21.28
CA ALA A 206 12.35 9.89 -22.71
C ALA A 206 12.27 8.60 -23.53
N ASP A 207 11.73 8.72 -24.74
CA ASP A 207 11.57 7.61 -25.68
C ASP A 207 12.96 7.15 -26.13
N THR A 208 13.22 5.84 -26.14
CA THR A 208 14.58 5.30 -26.26
C THR A 208 14.59 4.01 -27.08
N ASP A 209 15.61 3.83 -27.93
CA ASP A 209 15.76 2.63 -28.75
C ASP A 209 16.57 1.54 -28.02
N GLY A 210 16.25 0.27 -28.27
CA GLY A 210 17.07 -0.87 -27.85
C GLY A 210 16.30 -2.11 -27.38
N ILE A 211 17.00 -2.96 -26.63
CA ILE A 211 16.56 -4.29 -26.18
C ILE A 211 16.04 -4.20 -24.74
N ILE A 212 14.87 -4.79 -24.50
CA ILE A 212 14.32 -5.01 -23.16
C ILE A 212 14.71 -6.42 -22.71
N THR A 213 15.18 -6.53 -21.46
CA THR A 213 15.49 -7.82 -20.82
C THR A 213 14.59 -7.99 -19.61
N PHE A 214 13.85 -9.09 -19.55
CA PHE A 214 13.01 -9.47 -18.42
C PHE A 214 13.74 -10.52 -17.55
N GLY A 215 13.70 -10.34 -16.22
CA GLY A 215 14.30 -11.24 -15.23
C GLY A 215 15.81 -11.14 -15.04
N SER A 216 16.49 -10.27 -15.80
CA SER A 216 17.95 -10.09 -15.76
C SER A 216 18.36 -8.69 -16.20
N ARG A 217 19.63 -8.37 -15.95
CA ARG A 217 20.32 -7.30 -16.67
C ARG A 217 20.61 -7.73 -18.12
N THR A 218 20.44 -6.82 -19.07
CA THR A 218 20.74 -7.02 -20.49
C THR A 218 22.15 -7.53 -20.74
N GLY A 219 22.27 -8.59 -21.54
CA GLY A 219 23.55 -9.21 -21.90
C GLY A 219 24.34 -9.82 -20.74
N SER A 220 23.71 -10.08 -19.59
CA SER A 220 24.37 -10.57 -18.37
C SER A 220 23.67 -11.78 -17.77
N THR A 221 24.44 -12.66 -17.11
CA THR A 221 23.93 -13.78 -16.29
C THR A 221 23.82 -13.45 -14.80
N SER A 222 24.29 -12.27 -14.39
CA SER A 222 24.21 -11.80 -13.00
C SER A 222 22.81 -11.30 -12.65
N ASN A 223 22.49 -11.29 -11.35
CA ASN A 223 21.29 -10.63 -10.81
C ASN A 223 19.96 -11.18 -11.37
N ARG A 224 19.86 -12.49 -11.55
CA ARG A 224 18.65 -13.18 -12.03
C ARG A 224 17.84 -13.81 -10.92
N TYR A 225 16.52 -13.68 -10.97
CA TYR A 225 15.64 -14.44 -10.08
C TYR A 225 15.85 -15.95 -10.26
N THR A 226 15.74 -16.73 -9.18
CA THR A 226 15.85 -18.20 -9.31
C THR A 226 14.74 -18.78 -10.19
N GLU A 227 13.57 -18.15 -10.15
CA GLU A 227 12.42 -18.36 -11.02
C GLU A 227 11.87 -16.97 -11.41
N MET A 228 11.48 -16.75 -12.65
CA MET A 228 10.55 -15.67 -13.00
C MET A 228 9.55 -16.18 -14.02
N LYS A 229 8.26 -15.96 -13.78
CA LYS A 229 7.19 -16.32 -14.71
C LYS A 229 6.64 -15.08 -15.40
N MET A 230 6.25 -15.22 -16.66
CA MET A 230 5.64 -14.16 -17.47
C MET A 230 4.45 -14.73 -18.24
N ALA A 231 3.35 -13.99 -18.23
CA ALA A 231 2.11 -14.37 -18.92
C ALA A 231 1.75 -13.41 -20.06
N TRP A 232 2.23 -12.16 -19.99
CA TRP A 232 2.06 -11.11 -21.00
C TRP A 232 3.15 -10.03 -20.89
N GLY A 233 3.49 -9.38 -22.00
CA GLY A 233 4.25 -8.12 -22.01
C GLY A 233 3.88 -7.27 -23.21
N ALA A 234 3.94 -5.95 -23.09
CA ALA A 234 3.64 -5.02 -24.17
C ALA A 234 4.49 -3.75 -24.08
N VAL A 235 4.62 -3.02 -25.19
CA VAL A 235 5.46 -1.83 -25.31
C VAL A 235 4.73 -0.73 -26.06
N TYR A 236 4.88 0.52 -25.62
CA TYR A 236 4.28 1.71 -26.25
C TYR A 236 5.30 2.81 -26.51
N ASP A 237 5.02 3.67 -27.50
CA ASP A 237 5.80 4.85 -27.90
C ASP A 237 5.51 6.12 -27.08
N ARG A 238 4.55 6.04 -26.17
CA ARG A 238 4.04 7.14 -25.34
C ARG A 238 3.82 6.73 -23.89
N VAL A 239 3.62 7.71 -23.01
CA VAL A 239 3.04 7.47 -21.68
C VAL A 239 1.55 7.16 -21.78
N LEU A 240 1.02 6.46 -20.78
CA LEU A 240 -0.39 6.11 -20.73
C LEU A 240 -1.16 7.11 -19.86
N SER A 241 -2.46 7.24 -20.12
CA SER A 241 -3.41 7.86 -19.19
C SER A 241 -3.88 6.85 -18.13
N ASP A 242 -4.51 7.33 -17.05
CA ASP A 242 -5.02 6.44 -16.00
C ASP A 242 -6.15 5.53 -16.50
N ALA A 243 -6.94 5.99 -17.48
CA ALA A 243 -7.94 5.16 -18.15
C ALA A 243 -7.27 4.00 -18.90
N GLU A 244 -6.22 4.27 -19.66
CA GLU A 244 -5.49 3.24 -20.42
C GLU A 244 -4.73 2.27 -19.51
N ARG A 245 -4.18 2.74 -18.38
CA ARG A 245 -3.62 1.86 -17.34
C ARG A 245 -4.69 0.91 -16.79
N ALA A 246 -5.92 1.39 -16.58
CA ALA A 246 -7.04 0.57 -16.13
C ALA A 246 -7.54 -0.41 -17.22
N GLU A 247 -7.55 0.00 -18.49
CA GLU A 247 -7.85 -0.88 -19.64
C GLU A 247 -6.81 -2.00 -19.78
N ILE A 248 -5.52 -1.67 -19.67
CA ILE A 248 -4.41 -2.65 -19.64
C ILE A 248 -4.57 -3.65 -18.49
N TYR A 249 -4.99 -3.20 -17.30
CA TYR A 249 -5.24 -4.09 -16.17
C TYR A 249 -6.46 -4.98 -16.39
N SER A 250 -7.55 -4.44 -16.95
CA SER A 250 -8.73 -5.23 -17.35
C SER A 250 -8.39 -6.27 -18.41
N PHE A 251 -7.56 -5.91 -19.41
CA PHE A 251 -7.06 -6.83 -20.42
C PHE A 251 -6.16 -7.91 -19.81
N ALA A 252 -5.24 -7.54 -18.91
CA ALA A 252 -4.36 -8.48 -18.21
C ALA A 252 -5.16 -9.48 -17.34
N ARG A 253 -6.26 -9.05 -16.71
CA ARG A 253 -7.21 -9.93 -16.02
C ARG A 253 -7.88 -10.90 -17.01
N GLY A 254 -8.36 -10.41 -18.15
CA GLY A 254 -8.92 -11.24 -19.22
C GLY A 254 -7.95 -12.28 -19.78
N LEU A 255 -6.70 -11.89 -20.04
CA LEU A 255 -5.62 -12.81 -20.43
C LEU A 255 -5.28 -13.85 -19.35
N SER A 256 -5.55 -13.54 -18.09
CA SER A 256 -5.25 -14.40 -16.93
C SER A 256 -6.39 -15.37 -16.59
N ALA A 257 -7.61 -15.06 -17.02
CA ALA A 257 -8.82 -15.82 -16.74
C ALA A 257 -8.68 -17.29 -17.15
N GLY A 258 -9.04 -18.20 -16.25
CA GLY A 258 -8.95 -19.66 -16.47
C GLY A 258 -7.53 -20.26 -16.42
N ARG A 259 -6.46 -19.44 -16.36
CA ARG A 259 -5.07 -19.93 -16.29
C ARG A 259 -4.55 -20.12 -14.86
N GLY A 260 -5.38 -19.94 -13.83
CA GLY A 260 -4.93 -19.93 -12.43
C GLY A 260 -3.96 -18.77 -12.12
N ILE A 261 -4.10 -17.67 -12.86
CA ILE A 261 -3.37 -16.42 -12.64
C ILE A 261 -4.39 -15.43 -12.09
N TYR A 262 -4.14 -14.93 -10.88
CA TYR A 262 -5.01 -13.94 -10.26
C TYR A 262 -4.19 -12.69 -9.96
N ILE A 263 -4.61 -11.57 -10.54
CA ILE A 263 -4.06 -10.24 -10.23
C ILE A 263 -5.09 -9.33 -9.57
N ASP A 264 -6.35 -9.76 -9.48
CA ASP A 264 -7.46 -9.02 -8.89
C ASP A 264 -8.19 -9.92 -7.89
N ALA A 265 -8.61 -9.37 -6.76
CA ALA A 265 -9.30 -10.12 -5.72
C ALA A 265 -10.65 -10.66 -6.22
N ALA A 266 -11.36 -9.94 -7.09
CA ALA A 266 -12.68 -10.34 -7.58
C ALA A 266 -12.64 -11.54 -8.54
N ASP A 267 -11.49 -11.84 -9.16
CA ASP A 267 -11.33 -12.97 -10.09
C ASP A 267 -11.04 -14.31 -9.37
N CYS A 268 -10.75 -14.26 -8.07
CA CYS A 268 -10.34 -15.43 -7.30
C CYS A 268 -11.49 -16.41 -7.03
N PRO A 269 -11.28 -17.73 -7.16
CA PRO A 269 -12.31 -18.75 -6.97
C PRO A 269 -12.79 -18.88 -5.52
N THR A 270 -11.94 -18.52 -4.55
CA THR A 270 -12.31 -18.43 -3.13
C THR A 270 -12.41 -16.96 -2.74
N GLN A 271 -13.48 -16.56 -2.06
CA GLN A 271 -13.65 -15.20 -1.54
C GLN A 271 -13.72 -15.26 -0.01
N VAL A 272 -12.92 -14.45 0.67
CA VAL A 272 -12.89 -14.32 2.13
C VAL A 272 -13.10 -12.88 2.54
N ASP A 273 -13.72 -12.66 3.69
CA ASP A 273 -13.87 -11.33 4.26
C ASP A 273 -12.53 -10.90 4.87
N TYR A 274 -12.11 -9.65 4.62
CA TYR A 274 -10.78 -9.18 5.00
C TYR A 274 -10.84 -7.89 5.82
N LEU A 275 -10.25 -7.90 7.01
CA LEU A 275 -10.17 -6.75 7.92
C LEU A 275 -8.74 -6.24 8.10
N LEU A 276 -8.60 -4.92 8.14
CA LEU A 276 -7.40 -4.24 8.61
C LEU A 276 -7.63 -3.84 10.07
N LEU A 277 -6.79 -4.30 10.99
CA LEU A 277 -6.81 -3.90 12.41
C LEU A 277 -5.49 -3.20 12.74
N MET A 278 -5.54 -1.91 13.09
CA MET A 278 -4.37 -1.06 13.22
C MET A 278 -4.42 -0.15 14.45
N GLY A 279 -3.26 0.25 14.96
CA GLY A 279 -3.14 1.21 16.06
C GLY A 279 -2.10 0.84 17.11
N GLN A 280 -2.39 1.12 18.39
CA GLN A 280 -1.45 0.89 19.50
C GLN A 280 -1.84 -0.29 20.41
N SER A 281 -1.56 -0.19 21.72
CA SER A 281 -1.78 -1.25 22.72
C SER A 281 -3.22 -1.77 22.79
N ASN A 282 -4.24 -0.92 22.64
CA ASN A 282 -5.63 -1.37 22.62
C ASN A 282 -5.99 -2.12 21.31
N ALA A 283 -5.46 -1.69 20.15
CA ALA A 283 -5.59 -2.46 18.89
C ALA A 283 -4.79 -3.79 18.93
N ASP A 284 -3.68 -3.81 19.67
CA ASP A 284 -2.84 -4.98 19.88
C ASP A 284 -3.43 -5.95 20.93
N GLY A 285 -4.28 -5.46 21.82
CA GLY A 285 -4.96 -6.24 22.83
C GLY A 285 -4.25 -6.29 24.18
N ARG A 286 -5.03 -6.21 25.25
CA ARG A 286 -4.53 -6.27 26.64
C ARG A 286 -5.35 -7.13 27.60
N GLY A 287 -6.55 -7.57 27.22
CA GLY A 287 -7.38 -8.48 28.03
C GLY A 287 -6.67 -9.80 28.29
N TYR A 288 -6.85 -10.36 29.49
CA TYR A 288 -6.21 -11.62 29.87
C TYR A 288 -7.09 -12.81 29.47
N ILE A 289 -6.44 -13.88 29.00
CA ILE A 289 -7.11 -15.14 28.64
C ILE A 289 -7.83 -15.75 29.86
N THR A 290 -7.34 -15.49 31.08
CA THR A 290 -7.96 -15.95 32.33
C THR A 290 -9.35 -15.37 32.61
N ASP A 291 -9.69 -14.26 31.95
CA ASP A 291 -10.94 -13.54 32.16
C ASP A 291 -12.04 -14.05 31.19
N LEU A 292 -11.65 -14.83 30.17
CA LEU A 292 -12.56 -15.54 29.26
C LEU A 292 -13.18 -16.78 29.91
N SER A 293 -14.34 -17.21 29.39
CA SER A 293 -14.96 -18.47 29.81
C SER A 293 -14.09 -19.70 29.47
N GLU A 294 -14.24 -20.81 30.20
CA GLU A 294 -13.53 -22.07 29.88
C GLU A 294 -13.79 -22.55 28.44
N GLY A 295 -14.96 -22.23 27.87
CA GLY A 295 -15.31 -22.55 26.49
C GLY A 295 -14.55 -21.70 25.47
N ASP A 296 -14.43 -20.39 25.72
CA ASP A 296 -13.68 -19.47 24.86
C ASP A 296 -12.16 -19.71 24.95
N GLN A 297 -11.65 -20.02 26.14
CA GLN A 297 -10.25 -20.43 26.32
C GLN A 297 -9.90 -21.72 25.55
N ALA A 298 -10.88 -22.61 25.35
CA ALA A 298 -10.73 -23.87 24.62
C ALA A 298 -11.09 -23.76 23.12
N ARG A 299 -11.50 -22.58 22.62
CA ARG A 299 -11.99 -22.40 21.25
C ARG A 299 -10.86 -22.54 20.21
N SER A 300 -11.19 -23.17 19.09
CA SER A 300 -10.32 -23.31 17.91
C SER A 300 -10.98 -22.67 16.70
N TYR A 301 -10.22 -21.87 15.95
CA TYR A 301 -10.70 -21.16 14.76
C TYR A 301 -10.31 -21.93 13.49
N SER A 302 -11.30 -22.35 12.70
CA SER A 302 -11.06 -23.02 11.41
C SER A 302 -11.21 -22.09 10.22
N GLU A 303 -12.11 -21.11 10.31
CA GLU A 303 -12.45 -20.19 9.23
C GLU A 303 -11.75 -18.83 9.39
N THR A 304 -11.23 -18.53 10.59
CA THR A 304 -10.49 -17.29 10.85
C THR A 304 -8.98 -17.48 10.75
N LYS A 305 -8.34 -16.65 9.92
CA LYS A 305 -6.88 -16.56 9.80
C LYS A 305 -6.38 -15.15 10.08
N ILE A 306 -5.11 -15.04 10.47
CA ILE A 306 -4.49 -13.78 10.84
C ILE A 306 -3.08 -13.64 10.25
N SER A 307 -2.73 -12.42 9.88
CA SER A 307 -1.37 -11.98 9.61
C SER A 307 -1.03 -10.88 10.60
N LEU A 308 -0.08 -11.16 11.50
CA LEU A 308 0.35 -10.23 12.53
C LEU A 308 1.56 -9.39 12.06
N SER A 309 1.60 -8.12 12.49
CA SER A 309 2.74 -7.21 12.38
C SER A 309 2.93 -6.45 13.68
N THR A 310 4.13 -6.55 14.23
CA THR A 310 4.46 -6.09 15.59
C THR A 310 5.64 -5.11 15.54
N VAL A 311 6.69 -5.53 14.83
CA VAL A 311 7.88 -4.78 14.45
C VAL A 311 8.26 -5.25 13.05
N GLY A 312 8.51 -4.32 12.13
CA GLY A 312 8.76 -4.67 10.74
C GLY A 312 7.48 -5.03 9.97
N ILE A 313 7.65 -5.77 8.86
CA ILE A 313 6.59 -6.13 7.91
C ILE A 313 5.63 -7.20 8.47
N GLY A 314 6.07 -7.96 9.47
CA GLY A 314 5.30 -9.06 10.05
C GLY A 314 5.18 -10.28 9.12
N ASN A 315 4.16 -11.10 9.37
CA ASN A 315 3.89 -12.31 8.59
C ASN A 315 3.43 -11.94 7.17
N LYS A 316 4.00 -12.62 6.17
CA LYS A 316 3.76 -12.37 4.74
C LYS A 316 2.63 -13.22 4.16
N THR A 317 2.13 -14.14 4.97
CA THR A 317 1.07 -15.11 4.71
C THR A 317 0.01 -14.96 5.81
N PHE A 318 -1.12 -15.65 5.67
CA PHE A 318 -2.12 -15.78 6.72
C PHE A 318 -2.01 -17.13 7.42
N ASP A 319 -1.78 -17.09 8.74
CA ASP A 319 -1.71 -18.26 9.61
C ASP A 319 -3.04 -18.47 10.35
N SER A 320 -3.26 -19.64 10.96
CA SER A 320 -4.45 -19.88 11.80
C SER A 320 -4.50 -18.90 12.98
N LEU A 321 -5.69 -18.39 13.31
CA LEU A 321 -5.89 -17.60 14.52
C LEU A 321 -5.73 -18.50 15.76
N VAL A 322 -4.79 -18.17 16.65
CA VAL A 322 -4.54 -18.92 17.89
C VAL A 322 -4.54 -17.98 19.09
N LEU A 323 -5.39 -18.25 20.07
CA LEU A 323 -5.48 -17.47 21.32
C LEU A 323 -4.10 -17.34 22.00
N GLY A 324 -3.75 -16.15 22.49
CA GLY A 324 -2.43 -15.85 23.06
C GLY A 324 -1.28 -15.68 22.06
N SER A 325 -1.43 -16.03 20.78
CA SER A 325 -0.31 -16.00 19.83
C SER A 325 -0.21 -14.69 19.01
N ASN A 326 -1.26 -13.86 19.00
CA ASN A 326 -1.43 -12.78 18.01
C ASN A 326 -1.11 -11.38 18.57
N HIS A 327 -0.09 -11.26 19.41
CA HIS A 327 0.19 -10.07 20.21
C HIS A 327 1.61 -9.53 19.95
N SER A 328 1.78 -8.20 19.88
CA SER A 328 3.04 -7.56 19.48
C SER A 328 4.29 -7.97 20.26
N ASN A 329 4.14 -8.31 21.54
CA ASN A 329 5.22 -8.69 22.44
C ASN A 329 5.34 -10.21 22.69
N ALA A 330 4.60 -11.04 21.94
CA ALA A 330 4.49 -12.50 22.15
C ALA A 330 4.05 -12.88 23.58
N ASP A 331 3.21 -12.06 24.21
CA ASP A 331 2.60 -12.34 25.52
C ASP A 331 1.48 -13.38 25.34
N SER A 332 1.80 -14.63 25.68
CA SER A 332 0.89 -15.78 25.56
C SER A 332 -0.28 -15.77 26.55
N THR A 333 -0.40 -14.76 27.41
CA THR A 333 -1.47 -14.65 28.41
C THR A 333 -2.59 -13.69 28.02
N ARG A 334 -2.47 -13.01 26.87
CA ARG A 334 -3.34 -11.90 26.45
C ARG A 334 -3.90 -12.05 25.04
N PHE A 335 -4.93 -11.28 24.74
CA PHE A 335 -5.53 -11.20 23.41
C PHE A 335 -6.06 -9.78 23.10
N GLY A 336 -6.36 -9.53 21.82
CA GLY A 336 -7.02 -8.31 21.35
C GLY A 336 -8.35 -8.57 20.66
N ALA A 337 -8.92 -7.50 20.08
CA ALA A 337 -10.23 -7.52 19.44
C ALA A 337 -10.35 -8.57 18.32
N GLU A 338 -9.25 -9.08 17.76
CA GLU A 338 -9.28 -10.17 16.77
C GLU A 338 -9.99 -11.44 17.27
N ILE A 339 -9.95 -11.74 18.57
CA ILE A 339 -10.58 -12.93 19.17
C ILE A 339 -12.12 -12.79 19.22
N PRO A 340 -12.70 -11.76 19.87
CA PRO A 340 -14.15 -11.60 19.87
C PRO A 340 -14.74 -11.27 18.48
N ILE A 341 -14.00 -10.59 17.60
CA ILE A 341 -14.41 -10.41 16.19
C ILE A 341 -14.48 -11.78 15.47
N ALA A 342 -13.51 -12.67 15.70
CA ALA A 342 -13.53 -14.03 15.15
C ALA A 342 -14.68 -14.87 15.72
N ASN A 343 -14.97 -14.77 17.02
CA ASN A 343 -16.11 -15.43 17.65
C ASN A 343 -17.42 -15.03 16.97
N ALA A 344 -17.73 -13.73 16.94
CA ALA A 344 -18.94 -13.19 16.32
C ALA A 344 -19.10 -13.63 14.86
N ARG A 345 -17.97 -13.74 14.14
CA ARG A 345 -17.97 -14.15 12.74
C ARG A 345 -18.21 -15.64 12.53
N GLU A 346 -17.52 -16.50 13.28
CA GLU A 346 -17.64 -17.96 13.15
C GLU A 346 -18.96 -18.49 13.75
N ASP A 347 -19.54 -17.78 14.73
CA ASP A 347 -20.86 -18.10 15.27
C ASP A 347 -22.01 -17.71 14.30
N THR A 348 -21.73 -16.82 13.33
CA THR A 348 -22.68 -16.42 12.29
C THR A 348 -22.74 -17.47 11.16
N THR A 349 -23.81 -18.27 11.15
CA THR A 349 -24.00 -19.35 10.16
C THR A 349 -24.07 -18.82 8.72
N GLY A 350 -23.25 -19.38 7.83
CA GLY A 350 -23.21 -19.02 6.40
C GLY A 350 -22.28 -17.85 6.07
N SER A 351 -21.59 -17.29 7.07
CA SER A 351 -20.45 -16.39 6.90
C SER A 351 -19.39 -16.95 5.95
N ARG A 352 -18.76 -16.08 5.15
CA ARG A 352 -17.47 -16.39 4.52
C ARG A 352 -16.36 -16.46 5.60
N PRO A 353 -15.27 -17.22 5.36
CA PRO A 353 -14.06 -17.17 6.19
C PRO A 353 -13.53 -15.75 6.37
N LEU A 354 -12.84 -15.50 7.48
CA LEU A 354 -12.37 -14.16 7.88
C LEU A 354 -10.84 -14.12 7.97
N TYR A 355 -10.24 -13.20 7.24
CA TYR A 355 -8.80 -12.98 7.25
C TYR A 355 -8.56 -11.61 7.91
N ILE A 356 -7.66 -11.55 8.89
CA ILE A 356 -7.35 -10.33 9.65
C ILE A 356 -5.89 -9.96 9.40
N ARG A 357 -5.63 -8.72 8.96
CA ARG A 357 -4.29 -8.13 8.95
C ARG A 357 -4.17 -7.20 10.15
N LYS A 358 -3.53 -7.69 11.21
CA LYS A 358 -3.32 -6.96 12.47
C LYS A 358 -1.93 -6.30 12.42
N SER A 359 -1.89 -4.97 12.38
CA SER A 359 -0.66 -4.17 12.42
C SER A 359 -0.75 -3.18 13.57
N ALA A 360 -0.38 -3.62 14.77
CA ALA A 360 -0.53 -2.86 16.00
C ALA A 360 0.71 -3.00 16.90
N LYS A 361 1.06 -1.93 17.62
CA LYS A 361 2.25 -1.87 18.48
C LYS A 361 2.00 -0.92 19.65
N GLY A 362 2.15 -1.40 20.88
CA GLY A 362 2.05 -0.53 22.06
C GLY A 362 3.12 0.58 22.09
N GLY A 363 2.80 1.74 22.64
CA GLY A 363 3.73 2.86 22.74
C GLY A 363 4.04 3.54 21.40
N THR A 364 3.04 3.70 20.53
CA THR A 364 3.17 4.40 19.25
C THR A 364 2.31 5.65 19.16
N TYR A 365 2.94 6.74 18.76
CA TYR A 365 2.32 8.02 18.41
C TYR A 365 1.78 8.01 16.97
N LEU A 366 0.97 9.01 16.63
CA LEU A 366 0.62 9.37 15.26
C LEU A 366 1.39 10.63 14.80
N ALA A 367 1.84 11.46 15.74
CA ALA A 367 2.79 12.54 15.49
C ALA A 367 4.14 12.04 14.93
N PRO A 368 4.83 12.79 14.06
CA PRO A 368 6.11 12.41 13.45
C PRO A 368 7.28 12.42 14.43
N SER A 369 8.35 11.67 14.15
CA SER A 369 9.58 11.65 14.98
C SER A 369 10.43 12.93 14.91
N THR A 370 9.89 14.00 14.32
CA THR A 370 10.45 15.36 14.39
C THR A 370 9.95 16.13 15.61
N ASP A 371 8.88 15.67 16.26
CA ASP A 371 8.50 16.12 17.60
C ASP A 371 9.48 15.56 18.65
N ALA A 372 9.86 16.39 19.62
CA ALA A 372 10.89 16.06 20.61
C ALA A 372 10.51 14.91 21.57
N ASN A 373 9.22 14.56 21.66
CA ASN A 373 8.73 13.47 22.50
C ASN A 373 8.63 12.14 21.75
N VAL A 374 8.69 12.15 20.41
CA VAL A 374 8.43 10.97 19.57
C VAL A 374 9.74 10.31 19.12
N SER A 375 9.96 9.07 19.56
CA SER A 375 11.10 8.27 19.09
C SER A 375 10.87 7.72 17.68
N ALA A 376 11.91 7.77 16.84
CA ALA A 376 11.89 7.19 15.50
C ALA A 376 11.53 5.70 15.55
N GLY A 377 10.51 5.30 14.77
CA GLY A 377 9.96 3.94 14.76
C GLY A 377 8.99 3.61 15.91
N SER A 378 8.61 4.60 16.72
CA SER A 378 7.43 4.55 17.60
C SER A 378 6.33 5.50 17.10
N THR A 379 6.15 5.60 15.78
CA THR A 379 5.14 6.45 15.16
C THR A 379 4.48 5.81 13.94
N TRP A 380 3.23 6.19 13.69
CA TRP A 380 2.42 5.90 12.51
C TRP A 380 2.39 7.05 11.49
N SER A 381 3.11 8.15 11.71
CA SER A 381 3.15 9.26 10.77
C SER A 381 3.61 8.85 9.38
N THR A 382 2.94 9.37 8.36
CA THR A 382 3.30 9.18 6.95
C THR A 382 4.49 10.06 6.53
N GLU A 383 4.89 11.03 7.36
CA GLU A 383 6.08 11.87 7.15
C GLU A 383 7.39 11.11 7.39
N GLU A 384 7.33 9.99 8.10
CA GLU A 384 8.47 9.10 8.29
C GLU A 384 9.01 8.63 6.94
N ALA A 385 10.34 8.68 6.77
CA ALA A 385 10.96 8.15 5.57
C ALA A 385 10.69 6.65 5.45
N VAL A 386 10.05 6.24 4.35
CA VAL A 386 9.85 4.83 3.99
C VAL A 386 11.15 4.03 4.25
N GLY A 387 11.03 2.95 5.03
CA GLY A 387 12.18 2.19 5.49
C GLY A 387 11.83 1.16 6.58
N ALA A 388 12.86 0.51 7.12
CA ALA A 388 12.74 -0.64 8.01
C ALA A 388 12.16 -0.35 9.42
N THR A 389 11.90 0.92 9.76
CA THR A 389 11.42 1.36 11.08
C THR A 389 10.09 2.11 11.05
N ALA A 390 9.60 2.55 9.89
CA ALA A 390 8.40 3.38 9.79
C ALA A 390 7.13 2.53 9.82
N SER A 391 6.42 2.50 10.96
CA SER A 391 5.34 1.54 11.25
C SER A 391 4.25 1.52 10.18
N PHE A 392 3.82 2.70 9.72
CA PHE A 392 2.83 2.85 8.66
C PHE A 392 3.26 2.17 7.36
N TRP A 393 4.45 2.51 6.86
CA TRP A 393 4.99 1.97 5.62
C TRP A 393 5.27 0.46 5.70
N LEU A 394 5.60 -0.05 6.88
CA LEU A 394 5.74 -1.49 7.14
C LEU A 394 4.40 -2.23 7.14
N ALA A 395 3.34 -1.62 7.66
CA ALA A 395 1.97 -2.18 7.59
C ALA A 395 1.47 -2.24 6.14
N VAL A 396 1.67 -1.16 5.37
CA VAL A 396 1.40 -1.09 3.92
C VAL A 396 2.23 -2.15 3.17
N ALA A 397 3.52 -2.30 3.47
CA ALA A 397 4.35 -3.36 2.90
C ALA A 397 3.75 -4.74 3.15
N GLY A 398 3.36 -5.04 4.40
CA GLY A 398 2.79 -6.33 4.78
C GLY A 398 1.48 -6.64 4.08
N HIS A 399 0.62 -5.63 3.85
CA HIS A 399 -0.57 -5.78 3.01
C HIS A 399 -0.21 -6.30 1.61
N TYR A 400 0.81 -5.72 0.95
CA TYR A 400 1.25 -6.18 -0.37
C TYR A 400 1.85 -7.60 -0.39
N TYR A 401 2.35 -8.12 0.73
CA TYR A 401 2.76 -9.52 0.83
C TYR A 401 1.56 -10.45 0.96
N VAL A 402 0.67 -10.19 1.93
CA VAL A 402 -0.48 -11.08 2.16
C VAL A 402 -1.49 -11.04 1.01
N MET A 403 -1.61 -9.92 0.30
CA MET A 403 -2.37 -9.83 -0.95
C MET A 403 -1.74 -10.69 -2.05
N ALA A 404 -0.42 -10.61 -2.23
CA ALA A 404 0.28 -11.40 -3.24
C ALA A 404 0.20 -12.91 -2.96
N ASP A 405 0.33 -13.32 -1.70
CA ASP A 405 0.16 -14.70 -1.25
C ASP A 405 -1.28 -15.19 -1.45
N ALA A 406 -2.29 -14.42 -1.02
CA ALA A 406 -3.69 -14.78 -1.20
C ALA A 406 -4.05 -14.97 -2.69
N LEU A 407 -3.64 -14.03 -3.56
CA LEU A 407 -3.85 -14.12 -5.01
C LEU A 407 -3.13 -15.34 -5.63
N ASP A 408 -1.89 -15.66 -5.24
CA ASP A 408 -1.16 -16.84 -5.73
C ASP A 408 -1.84 -18.17 -5.32
N ASN A 409 -2.61 -18.15 -4.23
CA ASN A 409 -3.43 -19.27 -3.75
C ASN A 409 -4.90 -19.24 -4.24
N GLY A 410 -5.29 -18.28 -5.09
CA GLY A 410 -6.66 -18.15 -5.59
C GLY A 410 -7.68 -17.70 -4.53
N ILE A 411 -7.23 -16.89 -3.57
CA ILE A 411 -8.04 -16.31 -2.49
C ILE A 411 -8.18 -14.80 -2.72
N GLY A 412 -9.42 -14.36 -2.94
CA GLY A 412 -9.82 -12.96 -3.04
C GLY A 412 -10.09 -12.40 -1.66
N LEU A 413 -9.37 -11.33 -1.31
CA LEU A 413 -9.55 -10.61 -0.06
C LEU A 413 -10.58 -9.49 -0.24
N ASP A 414 -11.84 -9.77 0.12
CA ASP A 414 -12.95 -8.82 0.07
C ASP A 414 -12.88 -7.89 1.29
N ILE A 415 -12.34 -6.68 1.12
CA ILE A 415 -12.14 -5.74 2.22
C ILE A 415 -13.50 -5.37 2.83
N ARG A 416 -13.56 -5.46 4.16
CA ARG A 416 -14.76 -5.15 4.94
C ARG A 416 -14.64 -3.83 5.70
N GLY A 417 -13.43 -3.46 6.12
CA GLY A 417 -13.16 -2.16 6.71
C GLY A 417 -11.77 -2.05 7.34
N LEU A 418 -11.51 -0.87 7.89
CA LEU A 418 -10.38 -0.58 8.77
C LEU A 418 -10.90 -0.36 10.20
N ILE A 419 -10.27 -1.00 11.18
CA ILE A 419 -10.41 -0.71 12.60
C ILE A 419 -9.15 0.00 13.05
N TRP A 420 -9.30 1.21 13.59
CA TRP A 420 -8.22 2.04 14.11
C TRP A 420 -8.43 2.35 15.60
N PHE A 421 -7.51 1.92 16.45
CA PHE A 421 -7.51 2.24 17.88
C PHE A 421 -6.14 2.78 18.31
N GLN A 422 -6.03 4.11 18.28
CA GLN A 422 -4.82 4.83 18.70
C GLN A 422 -5.12 6.30 19.04
N GLY A 423 -4.39 6.81 20.03
CA GLY A 423 -4.23 8.23 20.34
C GLY A 423 -3.67 8.50 21.75
N GLU A 424 -3.55 7.47 22.59
CA GLU A 424 -3.23 7.58 24.02
C GLU A 424 -1.81 8.11 24.24
N GLU A 425 -0.86 7.74 23.38
CA GLU A 425 0.50 8.31 23.41
C GLU A 425 0.50 9.79 23.00
N ASP A 426 -0.21 10.17 21.91
CA ASP A 426 -0.28 11.57 21.50
C ASP A 426 -1.00 12.46 22.52
N ALA A 427 -1.86 11.87 23.36
CA ALA A 427 -2.58 12.53 24.45
C ALA A 427 -1.70 12.84 25.69
N GLN A 428 -0.46 12.35 25.77
CA GLN A 428 0.46 12.68 26.87
C GLN A 428 1.05 14.10 26.74
N HIS A 429 1.08 14.66 25.52
CA HIS A 429 1.73 15.95 25.27
C HIS A 429 0.92 16.84 24.32
N THR A 430 0.76 18.10 24.71
CA THR A 430 0.09 19.11 23.88
C THR A 430 0.69 19.25 22.47
N SER A 431 1.99 19.01 22.25
CA SER A 431 2.59 19.12 20.92
C SER A 431 2.18 17.99 19.97
N THR A 432 2.13 16.75 20.44
CA THR A 432 1.68 15.58 19.68
C THR A 432 0.16 15.60 19.46
N ALA A 433 -0.61 15.98 20.49
CA ALA A 433 -2.06 16.12 20.38
C ALA A 433 -2.49 17.14 19.31
N ASN A 434 -1.81 18.29 19.23
CA ASN A 434 -2.13 19.36 18.28
C ASN A 434 -1.95 18.97 16.80
N VAL A 435 -1.19 17.91 16.48
CA VAL A 435 -0.99 17.44 15.10
C VAL A 435 -1.84 16.22 14.74
N TRP A 436 -2.50 15.59 15.71
CA TRP A 436 -3.18 14.30 15.53
C TRP A 436 -4.21 14.31 14.40
N GLU A 437 -5.08 15.34 14.32
CA GLU A 437 -6.08 15.46 13.25
C GLU A 437 -5.46 15.49 11.84
N ALA A 438 -4.38 16.25 11.68
CA ALA A 438 -3.69 16.40 10.40
C ALA A 438 -2.97 15.10 10.00
N GLN A 439 -2.33 14.43 10.95
CA GLN A 439 -1.65 13.16 10.73
C GLN A 439 -2.64 12.01 10.44
N MET A 440 -3.79 11.95 11.10
CA MET A 440 -4.82 10.94 10.82
C MET A 440 -5.41 11.12 9.42
N ASN A 441 -5.71 12.36 9.01
CA ASN A 441 -6.15 12.65 7.65
C ASN A 441 -5.08 12.30 6.59
N ALA A 442 -3.79 12.47 6.91
CA ALA A 442 -2.69 12.04 6.04
C ALA A 442 -2.62 10.50 5.95
N LEU A 443 -2.68 9.79 7.09
CA LEU A 443 -2.69 8.34 7.16
C LEU A 443 -3.83 7.72 6.33
N ILE A 444 -5.06 8.23 6.47
CA ILE A 444 -6.20 7.75 5.67
C ILE A 444 -5.99 8.04 4.18
N SER A 445 -5.48 9.21 3.82
CA SER A 445 -5.17 9.57 2.43
C SER A 445 -4.13 8.64 1.79
N GLU A 446 -3.13 8.19 2.55
CA GLU A 446 -2.10 7.26 2.07
C GLU A 446 -2.60 5.81 2.03
N LEU A 447 -3.46 5.38 2.97
CA LEU A 447 -4.15 4.08 2.87
C LEU A 447 -5.07 4.01 1.65
N ASP A 448 -5.79 5.09 1.34
CA ASP A 448 -6.61 5.20 0.14
C ASP A 448 -5.76 5.10 -1.13
N ALA A 449 -4.61 5.78 -1.15
CA ALA A 449 -3.67 5.78 -2.28
C ALA A 449 -3.03 4.41 -2.55
N HIS A 450 -2.66 3.68 -1.49
CA HIS A 450 -1.85 2.46 -1.60
C HIS A 450 -2.62 1.16 -1.46
N LEU A 451 -3.69 1.13 -0.66
CA LEU A 451 -4.51 -0.07 -0.44
C LEU A 451 -5.86 -0.01 -1.18
N GLY A 452 -6.21 1.14 -1.79
CA GLY A 452 -7.43 1.31 -2.57
C GLY A 452 -8.72 1.35 -1.75
N ILE A 453 -8.61 1.63 -0.44
CA ILE A 453 -9.70 1.47 0.54
C ILE A 453 -10.67 2.67 0.64
N SER A 454 -10.66 3.60 -0.33
CA SER A 454 -11.38 4.88 -0.27
C SER A 454 -12.90 4.78 -0.16
N ASP A 455 -13.47 3.61 -0.45
CA ASP A 455 -14.92 3.36 -0.47
C ASP A 455 -15.39 2.48 0.71
N TYR A 456 -14.47 2.07 1.61
CA TYR A 456 -14.74 1.14 2.72
C TYR A 456 -14.83 1.86 4.07
N PRO A 457 -15.59 1.31 5.04
CA PRO A 457 -15.81 1.93 6.34
C PRO A 457 -14.55 1.95 7.23
N ILE A 458 -14.45 2.97 8.06
CA ILE A 458 -13.40 3.14 9.07
C ILE A 458 -14.06 3.21 10.46
N GLN A 459 -13.81 2.18 11.28
CA GLN A 459 -14.19 2.15 12.68
C GLN A 459 -13.06 2.77 13.50
N LEU A 460 -13.30 3.94 14.10
CA LEU A 460 -12.32 4.67 14.88
C LEU A 460 -12.72 4.58 16.35
N ALA A 461 -11.96 3.84 17.15
CA ALA A 461 -12.20 3.74 18.58
C ALA A 461 -11.70 5.00 19.30
N ARG A 462 -12.58 5.64 20.06
CA ARG A 462 -12.21 6.78 20.91
C ARG A 462 -11.21 6.32 21.98
N ILE A 463 -10.20 7.13 22.25
CA ILE A 463 -9.28 6.82 23.36
C ILE A 463 -9.96 7.05 24.70
N TYR A 464 -9.70 6.17 25.67
CA TYR A 464 -10.09 6.33 27.07
C TYR A 464 -8.85 6.37 27.95
N GLU A 465 -8.81 7.31 28.88
CA GLU A 465 -7.87 7.31 29.99
C GLU A 465 -8.54 7.94 31.22
N SER A 466 -8.61 7.16 32.30
CA SER A 466 -9.27 7.58 33.55
C SER A 466 -8.45 8.56 34.38
N SER A 467 -7.15 8.71 34.10
CA SER A 467 -6.22 9.58 34.81
C SER A 467 -5.12 10.16 33.89
N ALA A 468 -5.51 10.82 32.80
CA ALA A 468 -4.56 11.42 31.86
C ALA A 468 -3.67 12.50 32.50
N ASP A 469 -2.34 12.38 32.29
CA ASP A 469 -1.34 13.31 32.82
C ASP A 469 -1.44 14.73 32.21
N ASP A 470 -1.75 14.85 30.91
CA ASP A 470 -2.11 16.11 30.24
C ASP A 470 -3.57 16.07 29.77
N ALA A 471 -4.49 16.44 30.67
CA ALA A 471 -5.91 16.53 30.38
C ALA A 471 -6.27 17.49 29.21
N THR A 472 -5.38 18.42 28.83
CA THR A 472 -5.60 19.32 27.69
C THR A 472 -5.24 18.63 26.37
N ALA A 473 -4.14 17.89 26.34
CA ALA A 473 -3.75 17.07 25.21
C ALA A 473 -4.76 15.93 24.96
N TYR A 474 -5.19 15.24 26.02
CA TYR A 474 -6.25 14.21 25.96
C TYR A 474 -7.56 14.75 25.38
N ALA A 475 -8.03 15.91 25.84
CA ALA A 475 -9.22 16.56 25.29
C ALA A 475 -9.04 16.97 23.82
N THR A 476 -7.84 17.43 23.44
CA THR A 476 -7.48 17.77 22.06
C THR A 476 -7.52 16.55 21.13
N VAL A 477 -6.92 15.42 21.52
CA VAL A 477 -6.97 14.18 20.71
C VAL A 477 -8.40 13.67 20.53
N ARG A 478 -9.21 13.63 21.60
CA ARG A 478 -10.61 13.17 21.49
C ARG A 478 -11.49 14.10 20.64
N ALA A 479 -11.25 15.41 20.69
CA ALA A 479 -11.90 16.36 19.80
C ALA A 479 -11.48 16.14 18.33
N ALA A 480 -10.19 15.87 18.08
CA ALA A 480 -9.66 15.54 16.76
C ALA A 480 -10.22 14.22 16.21
N GLN A 481 -10.36 13.17 17.03
CA GLN A 481 -11.01 11.91 16.66
C GLN A 481 -12.43 12.14 16.15
N ALA A 482 -13.24 12.94 16.88
CA ALA A 482 -14.58 13.31 16.46
C ALA A 482 -14.60 14.19 15.19
N ALA A 483 -13.63 15.09 15.02
CA ALA A 483 -13.50 15.94 13.84
C ALA A 483 -13.17 15.13 12.57
N VAL A 484 -12.25 14.18 12.63
CA VAL A 484 -11.92 13.27 11.52
C VAL A 484 -13.15 12.47 11.09
N VAL A 485 -13.86 11.84 12.04
CA VAL A 485 -15.07 11.07 11.75
C VAL A 485 -16.16 11.97 11.12
N THR A 486 -16.37 13.18 11.66
CA THR A 486 -17.30 14.16 11.09
C THR A 486 -16.92 14.56 9.66
N GLY A 487 -15.63 14.74 9.38
CA GLY A 487 -15.12 15.10 8.05
C GLY A 487 -15.25 13.99 7.00
N LEU A 488 -15.20 12.72 7.42
CA LEU A 488 -15.40 11.55 6.58
C LEU A 488 -16.88 11.19 6.37
N GLY A 489 -17.76 11.68 7.26
CA GLY A 489 -19.20 11.44 7.20
C GLY A 489 -19.53 9.95 7.29
N ALA A 490 -20.47 9.48 6.46
CA ALA A 490 -20.94 8.07 6.48
C ALA A 490 -19.87 7.01 6.16
N ARG A 491 -18.62 7.41 5.85
CA ARG A 491 -17.50 6.48 5.71
C ARG A 491 -16.86 6.09 7.05
N ALA A 492 -17.03 6.89 8.10
CA ALA A 492 -16.40 6.61 9.39
C ALA A 492 -17.40 6.64 10.54
N THR A 493 -17.16 5.79 11.53
CA THR A 493 -17.92 5.74 12.78
C THR A 493 -16.93 5.91 13.94
N LEU A 494 -17.29 6.75 14.91
CA LEU A 494 -16.56 6.89 16.17
C LEU A 494 -17.19 5.92 17.18
N ILE A 495 -16.46 4.89 17.57
CA ILE A 495 -16.88 3.97 18.63
C ILE A 495 -16.52 4.62 19.98
N ASP A 496 -17.51 4.71 20.88
CA ASP A 496 -17.35 5.31 22.19
C ASP A 496 -16.97 4.25 23.23
N THR A 497 -15.75 4.32 23.75
CA THR A 497 -15.21 3.35 24.70
C THR A 497 -15.46 3.73 26.16
N ASP A 498 -16.01 4.92 26.47
CA ASP A 498 -16.07 5.44 27.84
C ASP A 498 -16.86 4.58 28.83
N SER A 499 -17.81 3.77 28.33
CA SER A 499 -18.63 2.85 29.12
C SER A 499 -18.16 1.40 29.08
N MET A 500 -17.15 1.07 28.27
CA MET A 500 -16.59 -0.28 28.16
C MET A 500 -15.73 -0.63 29.38
N ALA A 501 -15.57 -1.91 29.66
CA ALA A 501 -14.77 -2.39 30.79
C ALA A 501 -13.26 -2.26 30.54
N HIS A 502 -12.51 -1.91 31.58
CA HIS A 502 -11.08 -1.59 31.51
C HIS A 502 -10.31 -2.29 32.65
N GLY A 503 -9.21 -2.95 32.30
CA GLY A 503 -8.38 -3.71 33.24
C GLY A 503 -7.33 -2.87 33.98
N ASP A 504 -7.04 -1.68 33.46
CA ASP A 504 -6.23 -0.65 34.11
C ASP A 504 -6.77 0.75 33.77
N TYR A 505 -5.97 1.81 33.93
CA TYR A 505 -6.42 3.19 33.74
C TYR A 505 -6.68 3.57 32.26
N VAL A 506 -6.23 2.77 31.29
CA VAL A 506 -6.18 3.10 29.85
C VAL A 506 -6.53 1.92 28.91
N HIS A 507 -6.39 0.67 29.35
CA HIS A 507 -6.59 -0.50 28.49
C HIS A 507 -7.92 -1.23 28.74
N LEU A 508 -8.60 -1.60 27.66
CA LEU A 508 -9.75 -2.50 27.70
C LEU A 508 -9.36 -3.87 28.27
N ASP A 509 -10.22 -4.43 29.12
CA ASP A 509 -10.12 -5.83 29.55
C ASP A 509 -10.81 -6.78 28.56
N ALA A 510 -11.03 -8.03 28.97
CA ALA A 510 -11.70 -9.02 28.12
C ALA A 510 -13.13 -8.61 27.73
N ASP A 511 -13.93 -8.11 28.68
CA ASP A 511 -15.32 -7.71 28.42
C ASP A 511 -15.36 -6.46 27.55
N GLY A 512 -14.51 -5.47 27.81
CA GLY A 512 -14.40 -4.26 26.98
C GLY A 512 -13.98 -4.55 25.53
N LEU A 513 -13.13 -5.57 25.31
CA LEU A 513 -12.77 -6.03 23.97
C LEU A 513 -13.93 -6.77 23.27
N VAL A 514 -14.82 -7.45 24.01
CA VAL A 514 -16.07 -8.01 23.45
C VAL A 514 -17.03 -6.91 23.03
N ASP A 515 -17.25 -5.90 23.88
CA ASP A 515 -18.11 -4.75 23.56
C ASP A 515 -17.62 -4.01 22.31
N LEU A 516 -16.31 -3.72 22.22
CA LEU A 516 -15.70 -3.14 21.03
C LEU A 516 -15.93 -3.99 19.77
N ALA A 517 -15.84 -5.32 19.87
CA ALA A 517 -16.06 -6.21 18.73
C ALA A 517 -17.52 -6.23 18.27
N ASN A 518 -18.48 -6.11 19.19
CA ASN A 518 -19.90 -5.99 18.87
C ASN A 518 -20.20 -4.67 18.14
N ASP A 519 -19.69 -3.54 18.65
CA ASP A 519 -19.85 -2.23 18.00
C ASP A 519 -19.20 -2.19 16.61
N VAL A 520 -18.06 -2.86 16.42
CA VAL A 520 -17.44 -3.05 15.10
C VAL A 520 -18.31 -3.92 14.18
N ALA A 521 -18.86 -5.01 14.70
CA ALA A 521 -19.66 -5.97 13.94
C ALA A 521 -20.93 -5.33 13.35
N ASP A 522 -21.65 -4.54 14.14
CA ASP A 522 -22.87 -3.81 13.74
C ASP A 522 -22.65 -2.79 12.60
N GLN A 523 -21.40 -2.46 12.29
CA GLN A 523 -21.03 -1.43 11.30
C GLN A 523 -20.29 -1.98 10.06
N ILE A 524 -19.80 -3.21 10.12
CA ILE A 524 -18.90 -3.81 9.11
C ILE A 524 -19.57 -4.95 8.33
N TRP A 525 -20.50 -5.70 8.95
CA TRP A 525 -21.18 -6.85 8.35
C TRP A 525 -22.51 -6.48 7.66
#